data_AF-L8PJ08-F1
#
_entry.id   AF-L8PJ08-F1
#
_cell.length_a   1.000
_cell.length_b   1.000
_cell.length_c   1.000
_cell.angle_alpha   90.00
_cell.angle_beta   90.00
_cell.angle_gamma   90.00
#
_symmetry.space_group_name_H-M   'P 1'
#
loop_
_entity.id
_entity.type
_entity.pdbx_description
1 polymer ?
#
loop_
_entity_poly.entity_id
_entity_poly.type
_entity_poly.pdbx_seq_one_letter_code
_entity_poly.pdbx_strand_id
1 'polypeptide(L)'
;MATAKRAAMTVDVLRMLAHLNPRLWPLVEPRVPPHPVHEMVMGVRTAEAGEVGLNPQPLPPLQQDAALWHAVRDMSVAVAEATIAASLAGRKPAEVVREVGDDICPEPPRTPWPKKWPVPPQLQQRLLVDPQHVSPAVQATAALVFQSYAQRTTDKPLSTAFTDLADRLLERALKTANHSA
;
A
#
# COMPACT_ATOMS: atom_id res chain seq x y z
N MET A 1 -28.69 -10.17 -1.34
CA MET A 1 -27.80 -9.55 -2.35
C MET A 1 -26.49 -9.23 -1.65
N ALA A 2 -25.42 -9.94 -1.99
CA ALA A 2 -24.10 -9.68 -1.42
C ALA A 2 -23.65 -8.29 -1.88
N THR A 3 -23.34 -7.40 -0.96
CA THR A 3 -22.66 -6.13 -1.26
C THR A 3 -21.36 -6.47 -1.96
N ALA A 4 -21.32 -6.27 -3.28
CA ALA A 4 -20.08 -6.39 -4.03
C ALA A 4 -19.11 -5.35 -3.45
N LYS A 5 -18.03 -5.86 -2.85
CA LYS A 5 -17.01 -5.05 -2.21
C LYS A 5 -16.35 -4.15 -3.26
N ARG A 6 -16.26 -2.85 -3.00
CA ARG A 6 -15.89 -1.81 -3.99
C ARG A 6 -14.47 -2.05 -4.52
N ALA A 7 -13.58 -2.52 -3.67
CA ALA A 7 -12.21 -2.85 -4.07
C ALA A 7 -12.17 -4.02 -5.07
N ALA A 8 -12.97 -5.06 -4.85
CA ALA A 8 -13.05 -6.20 -5.78
C ALA A 8 -13.51 -5.76 -7.18
N MET A 9 -14.59 -4.97 -7.26
CA MET A 9 -15.07 -4.43 -8.54
C MET A 9 -14.01 -3.56 -9.23
N THR A 10 -13.26 -2.77 -8.46
CA THR A 10 -12.19 -1.91 -8.99
C THR A 10 -11.05 -2.74 -9.59
N VAL A 11 -10.63 -3.81 -8.89
CA VAL A 11 -9.62 -4.74 -9.41
C VAL A 11 -10.11 -5.44 -10.68
N ASP A 12 -11.38 -5.85 -10.74
CA ASP A 12 -11.93 -6.51 -11.92
C ASP A 12 -11.99 -5.56 -13.12
N VAL A 13 -12.35 -4.29 -12.91
CA VAL A 13 -12.29 -3.24 -13.95
C VAL A 13 -10.86 -3.01 -14.42
N LEU A 14 -9.92 -2.84 -13.49
CA LEU A 14 -8.50 -2.67 -13.84
C LEU A 14 -7.94 -3.88 -14.58
N ARG A 15 -8.37 -5.09 -14.23
CA ARG A 15 -8.01 -6.32 -14.94
C ARG A 15 -8.51 -6.29 -16.38
N MET A 16 -9.76 -5.89 -16.61
CA MET A 16 -10.29 -5.73 -17.97
C MET A 16 -9.48 -4.71 -18.77
N LEU A 17 -9.13 -3.56 -18.17
CA LEU A 17 -8.32 -2.53 -18.84
C LEU A 17 -6.87 -2.96 -19.07
N ALA A 18 -6.28 -3.77 -18.19
CA ALA A 18 -4.92 -4.25 -18.31
C ALA A 18 -4.68 -5.16 -19.53
N HIS A 19 -5.73 -5.84 -20.02
CA HIS A 19 -5.67 -6.59 -21.28
C HIS A 19 -5.44 -5.68 -22.49
N LEU A 20 -5.89 -4.42 -22.43
CA LEU A 20 -5.70 -3.42 -23.49
C LEU A 20 -4.40 -2.62 -23.29
N ASN A 21 -4.05 -2.32 -22.03
CA ASN A 21 -2.83 -1.61 -21.68
C ASN A 21 -2.00 -2.41 -20.66
N PRO A 22 -0.96 -3.15 -21.11
CA PRO A 22 -0.15 -3.99 -20.24
C PRO A 22 0.54 -3.27 -19.07
N ARG A 23 0.67 -1.94 -19.14
CA ARG A 23 1.25 -1.13 -18.05
C ARG A 23 0.41 -1.14 -16.77
N LEU A 24 -0.86 -1.56 -16.86
CA LEU A 24 -1.76 -1.65 -15.71
C LEU A 24 -1.66 -3.00 -14.96
N TRP A 25 -1.05 -4.03 -15.56
CA TRP A 25 -0.90 -5.34 -14.91
C TRP A 25 -0.28 -5.30 -13.52
N PRO A 26 0.77 -4.48 -13.26
CA PRO A 26 1.34 -4.40 -11.92
C PRO A 26 0.37 -3.88 -10.85
N LEU A 27 -0.72 -3.18 -11.22
CA LEU A 27 -1.77 -2.70 -10.32
C LEU A 27 -2.75 -3.81 -9.90
N VAL A 28 -3.01 -4.75 -10.82
CA VAL A 28 -4.01 -5.82 -10.66
C VAL A 28 -3.38 -7.07 -10.06
N GLU A 29 -2.17 -7.35 -10.54
CA GLU A 29 -1.39 -8.53 -10.23
C GLU A 29 0.00 -8.04 -9.81
N PRO A 30 0.13 -7.53 -8.57
CA PRO A 30 1.46 -7.27 -8.04
C PRO A 30 2.22 -8.58 -8.11
N ARG A 31 3.38 -8.60 -8.80
CA ARG A 31 4.30 -9.73 -8.80
C ARG A 31 4.64 -10.12 -7.37
N VAL A 32 3.94 -11.12 -6.85
CA VAL A 32 4.29 -11.74 -5.57
C VAL A 32 5.50 -12.62 -5.87
N PRO A 33 6.60 -12.53 -5.10
CA PRO A 33 7.66 -13.50 -5.24
C PRO A 33 7.06 -14.91 -5.07
N PRO A 34 7.39 -15.87 -5.95
CA PRO A 34 6.85 -17.21 -5.84
C PRO A 34 7.42 -17.85 -4.57
N HIS A 35 6.60 -17.93 -3.53
CA HIS A 35 6.81 -18.67 -2.28
C HIS A 35 7.76 -18.07 -1.21
N PRO A 36 7.46 -18.32 0.08
CA PRO A 36 8.25 -17.83 1.19
C PRO A 36 9.48 -18.74 1.43
N VAL A 37 10.62 -18.12 1.75
CA VAL A 37 11.84 -18.72 2.31
C VAL A 37 12.41 -19.96 1.59
N HIS A 38 13.14 -19.75 0.49
CA HIS A 38 14.46 -20.35 0.17
C HIS A 38 14.78 -20.13 -1.32
N GLU A 39 15.15 -18.90 -1.69
CA GLU A 39 15.97 -18.68 -2.88
C GLU A 39 16.80 -17.42 -2.69
N MET A 40 17.77 -17.56 -1.78
CA MET A 40 19.04 -16.91 -1.96
C MET A 40 19.55 -17.36 -3.35
N VAL A 41 19.99 -16.40 -4.18
CA VAL A 41 20.53 -16.57 -5.54
C VAL A 41 19.49 -16.51 -6.67
N MET A 42 19.10 -15.28 -7.06
CA MET A 42 19.40 -14.70 -8.39
C MET A 42 18.74 -13.32 -8.56
N GLY A 43 19.55 -12.26 -8.55
CA GLY A 43 19.23 -11.03 -9.26
C GLY A 43 19.02 -9.76 -8.46
N VAL A 44 19.24 -9.73 -7.15
CA VAL A 44 19.59 -8.45 -6.50
C VAL A 44 21.06 -8.22 -6.82
N ARG A 45 21.34 -7.37 -7.82
CA ARG A 45 22.65 -6.71 -7.85
C ARG A 45 22.70 -5.74 -6.67
N THR A 46 22.92 -6.29 -5.48
CA THR A 46 23.63 -5.57 -4.44
C THR A 46 25.03 -5.38 -5.02
N ALA A 47 25.24 -4.23 -5.67
CA ALA A 47 26.59 -3.72 -5.76
C ALA A 47 27.09 -3.70 -4.32
N GLU A 48 28.09 -4.52 -4.03
CA GLU A 48 28.92 -4.34 -2.85
C GLU A 48 29.27 -2.86 -2.83
N ALA A 49 28.69 -2.15 -1.86
CA ALA A 49 29.10 -0.80 -1.55
C ALA A 49 30.49 -0.91 -0.91
N GLY A 50 31.50 -1.16 -1.75
CA GLY A 50 32.76 -0.49 -1.56
C GLY A 50 32.47 1.00 -1.49
N GLU A 51 33.15 1.69 -0.57
CA GLU A 51 33.08 3.13 -0.31
C GLU A 51 33.46 3.95 -1.57
N VAL A 52 32.62 3.91 -2.59
CA VAL A 52 32.66 4.80 -3.73
C VAL A 52 31.40 5.61 -3.61
N GLY A 53 31.55 6.84 -3.14
CA GLY A 53 30.51 7.85 -3.14
C GLY A 53 30.03 8.09 -4.57
N LEU A 54 29.08 7.27 -5.02
CA LEU A 54 28.34 7.52 -6.23
C LEU A 54 27.58 8.81 -5.99
N ASN A 55 27.97 9.87 -6.69
CA ASN A 55 27.21 11.10 -6.77
C ASN A 55 25.74 10.72 -7.05
N PRO A 56 24.81 10.96 -6.11
CA PRO A 56 23.42 10.55 -6.28
C PRO A 56 22.86 11.40 -7.41
N GLN A 57 22.90 10.89 -8.64
CA GLN A 57 22.23 11.53 -9.75
C GLN A 57 20.73 11.50 -9.44
N PRO A 58 20.03 12.64 -9.50
CA PRO A 58 18.60 12.67 -9.27
C PRO A 58 17.92 11.75 -10.29
N LEU A 59 17.05 10.86 -9.79
CA LEU A 59 16.25 10.00 -10.65
C LEU A 59 15.45 10.89 -11.62
N PRO A 60 15.39 10.54 -12.92
CA PRO A 60 14.63 11.32 -13.90
C PRO A 60 13.18 11.48 -13.42
N PRO A 61 12.51 12.62 -13.66
CA PRO A 61 11.24 12.99 -12.99
C PRO A 61 10.15 11.91 -13.06
N LEU A 62 10.05 11.19 -14.17
CA LEU A 62 9.08 10.11 -14.38
C LEU A 62 9.27 8.90 -13.45
N GLN A 63 10.46 8.73 -12.87
CA GLN A 63 10.76 7.64 -11.94
C GLN A 63 10.42 7.99 -10.49
N GLN A 64 10.27 9.28 -10.15
CA GLN A 64 10.00 9.69 -8.77
C GLN A 64 8.56 9.33 -8.36
N ASP A 65 7.58 9.57 -9.23
CA ASP A 65 6.18 9.17 -9.00
C ASP A 65 6.00 7.65 -9.06
N ALA A 66 6.73 6.98 -9.97
CA ALA A 66 6.75 5.52 -10.04
C ALA A 66 7.38 4.90 -8.78
N ALA A 67 8.41 5.54 -8.20
CA ALA A 67 9.10 5.06 -7.00
C ALA A 67 8.17 5.03 -5.79
N LEU A 68 7.29 6.03 -5.62
CA LEU A 68 6.29 6.03 -4.56
C LEU A 68 5.33 4.83 -4.71
N TRP A 69 4.82 4.63 -5.93
CA TRP A 69 3.93 3.51 -6.21
C TRP A 69 4.59 2.15 -5.92
N HIS A 70 5.84 1.97 -6.38
CA HIS A 70 6.63 0.77 -6.09
C HIS A 70 6.84 0.55 -4.59
N ALA A 71 7.20 1.60 -3.85
CA ALA A 71 7.41 1.51 -2.40
C ALA A 71 6.13 1.11 -1.65
N VAL A 72 4.99 1.71 -1.99
CA VAL A 72 3.69 1.37 -1.37
C VAL A 72 3.28 -0.06 -1.69
N ARG A 73 3.51 -0.50 -2.93
CA ARG A 73 3.26 -1.87 -3.35
C ARG A 73 4.11 -2.85 -2.54
N ASP A 74 5.42 -2.64 -2.49
CA ASP A 74 6.36 -3.56 -1.84
C ASP A 74 6.11 -3.63 -0.33
N MET A 75 5.80 -2.49 0.31
CA MET A 75 5.34 -2.44 1.69
C MET A 75 4.06 -3.27 1.89
N SER A 76 3.05 -3.08 1.03
CA SER A 76 1.76 -3.77 1.15
C SER A 76 1.89 -5.28 0.93
N VAL A 77 2.77 -5.71 0.03
CA VAL A 77 3.16 -7.12 -0.17
C VAL A 77 3.81 -7.69 1.10
N ALA A 78 4.80 -7.00 1.65
CA ALA A 78 5.49 -7.44 2.88
C ALA A 78 4.52 -7.56 4.06
N VAL A 79 3.58 -6.63 4.20
CA VAL A 79 2.53 -6.69 5.24
C VAL A 79 1.61 -7.89 5.03
N ALA A 80 1.19 -8.14 3.78
CA ALA A 80 0.32 -9.27 3.48
C ALA A 80 1.02 -10.61 3.79
N GLU A 81 2.28 -10.75 3.41
CA GLU A 81 3.10 -11.93 3.71
C GLU A 81 3.33 -12.11 5.22
N ALA A 82 3.66 -11.03 5.94
CA ALA A 82 3.79 -11.07 7.40
C ALA A 82 2.46 -11.44 8.08
N THR A 83 1.33 -10.98 7.55
CA THR A 83 -0.01 -11.35 8.03
C THR A 83 -0.30 -12.82 7.81
N ILE A 84 0.03 -13.36 6.64
CA ILE A 84 -0.10 -14.79 6.35
C ILE A 84 0.75 -15.60 7.33
N ALA A 85 2.03 -15.24 7.50
CA ALA A 85 2.94 -15.91 8.42
C ALA A 85 2.43 -15.86 9.88
N ALA A 86 1.95 -14.70 10.33
CA ALA A 86 1.38 -14.53 11.66
C ALA A 86 0.09 -15.37 11.83
N SER A 87 -0.74 -15.45 10.80
CA SER A 87 -1.94 -16.30 10.80
C SER A 87 -1.60 -17.78 10.94
N LEU A 88 -0.58 -18.24 10.21
CA LEU A 88 -0.07 -19.61 10.32
C LEU A 88 0.52 -19.90 11.71
N ALA A 89 1.07 -18.88 12.39
CA ALA A 89 1.51 -18.95 13.77
C ALA A 89 0.36 -18.83 14.81
N GLY A 90 -0.90 -18.85 14.37
CA GLY A 90 -2.08 -18.84 15.24
C GLY A 90 -2.56 -17.45 15.68
N ARG A 91 -1.99 -16.37 15.13
CA ARG A 91 -2.52 -15.01 15.35
C ARG A 91 -3.76 -14.77 14.51
N LYS A 92 -4.64 -13.86 14.96
CA LYS A 92 -5.83 -13.47 14.20
C LYS A 92 -5.43 -12.47 13.08
N PRO A 93 -5.68 -12.79 11.80
CA PRO A 93 -5.33 -11.90 10.69
C PRO A 93 -5.85 -10.47 10.83
N ALA A 94 -7.10 -10.32 11.28
CA ALA A 94 -7.76 -9.04 11.45
C ALA A 94 -7.03 -8.10 12.43
N GLU A 95 -6.38 -8.65 13.47
CA GLU A 95 -5.62 -7.84 14.43
C GLU A 95 -4.30 -7.35 13.82
N VAL A 96 -3.65 -8.19 13.00
CA VAL A 96 -2.36 -7.87 12.35
C VAL A 96 -2.54 -6.78 11.30
N VAL A 97 -3.57 -6.90 10.45
CA VAL A 97 -3.80 -5.92 9.37
C VAL A 97 -4.42 -4.61 9.86
N ARG A 98 -5.02 -4.59 11.06
CA ARG A 98 -5.64 -3.38 11.62
C ARG A 98 -4.60 -2.29 11.89
N GLU A 99 -3.48 -2.66 12.51
CA GLU A 99 -2.41 -1.71 12.85
C GLU A 99 -1.88 -1.01 11.58
N VAL A 100 -1.58 -1.79 10.54
CA VAL A 100 -1.15 -1.24 9.26
C VAL A 100 -2.25 -0.40 8.59
N GLY A 101 -3.50 -0.86 8.67
CA GLY A 101 -4.63 -0.09 8.16
C GLY A 101 -4.80 1.26 8.84
N ASP A 102 -4.51 1.35 10.14
CA ASP A 102 -4.57 2.59 10.91
C ASP A 102 -3.38 3.51 10.59
N ASP A 103 -2.20 2.98 10.26
CA ASP A 103 -1.05 3.76 9.82
C ASP A 103 -1.21 4.33 8.40
N ILE A 104 -1.78 3.56 7.48
CA ILE A 104 -2.03 4.00 6.09
C ILE A 104 -3.27 4.92 6.01
N CYS A 105 -4.25 4.69 6.87
CA CYS A 105 -5.44 5.52 7.03
C CYS A 105 -5.52 6.05 8.46
N PRO A 106 -4.64 7.00 8.84
CA PRO A 106 -4.74 7.61 10.15
C PRO A 106 -6.08 8.33 10.23
N GLU A 107 -6.87 7.97 11.23
CA GLU A 107 -7.95 8.83 11.63
C GLU A 107 -7.32 10.18 12.03
N PRO A 108 -7.84 11.31 11.52
CA PRO A 108 -7.27 12.60 11.87
C PRO A 108 -7.27 12.70 13.39
N PRO A 109 -6.14 13.11 13.99
CA PRO A 109 -6.05 13.16 15.43
C PRO A 109 -7.16 14.07 15.96
N ARG A 110 -8.05 13.52 16.78
CA ARG A 110 -8.96 14.30 17.64
C ARG A 110 -8.23 14.83 18.88
N THR A 111 -6.91 14.93 18.84
CA THR A 111 -6.13 15.43 19.98
C THR A 111 -6.10 16.95 19.86
N PRO A 112 -6.94 17.70 20.61
CA PRO A 112 -6.83 19.14 20.60
C PRO A 112 -5.42 19.51 21.06
N TRP A 113 -4.78 20.43 20.33
CA TRP A 113 -3.48 20.95 20.73
C TRP A 113 -3.55 21.43 22.19
N PRO A 114 -2.57 21.10 23.04
CA PRO A 114 -2.58 21.55 24.43
C PRO A 114 -2.66 23.07 24.48
N LYS A 115 -3.68 23.61 25.16
CA LYS A 115 -3.97 25.06 25.20
C LYS A 115 -2.79 25.94 25.66
N LYS A 116 -1.82 25.36 26.39
CA LYS A 116 -0.66 26.04 26.97
C LYS A 116 0.60 25.92 26.12
N TRP A 117 0.60 25.09 25.11
CA TRP A 117 1.76 24.98 24.23
C TRP A 117 1.74 26.15 23.24
N PRO A 118 2.89 26.76 22.93
CA PRO A 118 2.99 27.63 21.77
C PRO A 118 2.44 26.86 20.56
N VAL A 119 1.80 27.60 19.66
CA VAL A 119 1.14 27.13 18.43
C VAL A 119 1.89 25.91 17.86
N PRO A 120 1.19 24.87 17.34
CA PRO A 120 1.87 23.69 16.83
C PRO A 120 3.07 24.10 16.01
N PRO A 121 4.27 23.53 16.28
CA PRO A 121 5.43 23.84 15.48
C PRO A 121 4.97 23.63 14.05
N GLN A 122 5.07 24.68 13.25
CA GLN A 122 4.81 24.60 11.83
C GLN A 122 5.86 23.61 11.34
N LEU A 123 5.50 22.33 11.30
CA LEU A 123 6.30 21.31 10.66
C LEU A 123 6.41 21.86 9.26
N GLN A 124 7.58 22.43 8.93
CA GLN A 124 7.93 22.77 7.57
C GLN A 124 8.04 21.42 6.86
N GLN A 125 6.89 20.83 6.56
CA GLN A 125 6.75 19.74 5.64
C GLN A 125 7.12 20.35 4.29
N ARG A 126 8.42 20.41 4.02
CA ARG A 126 8.91 20.21 2.66
C ARG A 126 8.58 18.77 2.27
N LEU A 127 7.30 18.44 2.24
CA LEU A 127 6.83 17.35 1.42
C LEU A 127 7.06 17.86 0.01
N LEU A 128 8.03 17.27 -0.68
CA LEU A 128 8.32 17.54 -2.09
C LEU A 128 7.10 17.25 -2.98
N VAL A 129 6.05 16.64 -2.43
CA VAL A 129 4.85 16.17 -3.11
C VAL A 129 3.62 16.53 -2.27
N ASP A 130 2.56 17.04 -2.92
CA ASP A 130 1.35 17.48 -2.24
C ASP A 130 0.66 16.32 -1.48
N PRO A 131 0.55 16.38 -0.13
CA PRO A 131 -0.08 15.32 0.66
C PRO A 131 -1.54 15.05 0.29
N GLN A 132 -2.25 16.03 -0.30
CA GLN A 132 -3.62 15.87 -0.77
C GLN A 132 -3.72 14.92 -1.97
N HIS A 133 -2.67 14.84 -2.80
CA HIS A 133 -2.58 13.94 -3.94
C HIS A 133 -1.92 12.60 -3.58
N VAL A 134 -0.91 12.63 -2.70
CA VAL A 134 -0.16 11.44 -2.27
C VAL A 134 -1.02 10.50 -1.44
N SER A 135 -1.77 11.02 -0.47
CA SER A 135 -2.50 10.17 0.48
C SER A 135 -3.57 9.30 -0.19
N PRO A 136 -4.42 9.82 -1.10
CA PRO A 136 -5.34 8.99 -1.86
C PRO A 136 -4.64 7.95 -2.73
N ALA A 137 -3.51 8.31 -3.37
CA ALA A 137 -2.78 7.39 -4.25
C ALA A 137 -2.15 6.23 -3.46
N VAL A 138 -1.58 6.51 -2.29
CA VAL A 138 -1.03 5.50 -1.37
C VAL A 138 -2.15 4.55 -0.91
N GLN A 139 -3.27 5.10 -0.45
CA GLN A 139 -4.41 4.33 0.05
C GLN A 139 -5.02 3.45 -1.05
N ALA A 140 -5.22 4.00 -2.26
CA ALA A 140 -5.74 3.26 -3.40
C ALA A 140 -4.78 2.14 -3.83
N THR A 141 -3.48 2.40 -3.89
CA THR A 141 -2.47 1.39 -4.28
C THR A 141 -2.45 0.23 -3.28
N ALA A 142 -2.42 0.54 -1.98
CA ALA A 142 -2.46 -0.48 -0.94
C ALA A 142 -3.77 -1.29 -0.99
N ALA A 143 -4.91 -0.65 -1.23
CA ALA A 143 -6.20 -1.31 -1.38
C ALA A 143 -6.20 -2.36 -2.50
N LEU A 144 -5.62 -2.03 -3.67
CA LEU A 144 -5.53 -2.96 -4.79
C LEU A 144 -4.66 -4.18 -4.47
N VAL A 145 -3.54 -3.98 -3.77
CA VAL A 145 -2.66 -5.08 -3.34
C VAL A 145 -3.41 -6.00 -2.38
N PHE A 146 -4.01 -5.47 -1.31
CA PHE A 146 -4.75 -6.30 -0.35
C PHE A 146 -5.94 -7.01 -0.97
N GLN A 147 -6.65 -6.37 -1.91
CA GLN A 147 -7.73 -7.02 -2.65
C GLN A 147 -7.22 -8.18 -3.52
N SER A 148 -6.05 -8.05 -4.14
CA SER A 148 -5.42 -9.11 -4.91
C SER A 148 -5.10 -10.33 -4.02
N TYR A 149 -4.55 -10.09 -2.81
CA TYR A 149 -4.35 -11.15 -1.81
C TYR A 149 -5.66 -11.78 -1.34
N ALA A 150 -6.70 -10.97 -1.11
CA ALA A 150 -8.01 -11.46 -0.72
C ALA A 150 -8.61 -12.44 -1.74
N GLN A 151 -8.49 -12.13 -3.04
CA GLN A 151 -8.99 -12.98 -4.14
C GLN A 151 -8.24 -14.31 -4.28
N ARG A 152 -6.94 -14.32 -3.96
CA ARG A 152 -6.08 -15.52 -4.09
C ARG A 152 -6.02 -16.39 -2.85
N THR A 153 -6.46 -15.86 -1.71
CA THR A 153 -6.43 -16.58 -0.44
C THR A 153 -7.67 -17.46 -0.30
N THR A 154 -7.47 -18.76 -0.13
CA THR A 154 -8.55 -19.73 0.12
C THR A 154 -9.03 -19.75 1.57
N ASP A 155 -8.16 -19.33 2.50
CA ASP A 155 -8.49 -19.18 3.91
C ASP A 155 -9.51 -18.05 4.10
N LYS A 156 -10.71 -18.40 4.58
CA LYS A 156 -11.83 -17.47 4.74
C LYS A 156 -11.55 -16.30 5.71
N PRO A 157 -11.04 -16.51 6.94
CA PRO A 157 -10.77 -15.39 7.84
C PRO A 157 -9.70 -14.44 7.31
N LEU A 158 -8.64 -14.96 6.69
CA LEU A 158 -7.57 -14.17 6.09
C LEU A 158 -8.07 -13.40 4.85
N SER A 159 -8.78 -14.07 3.95
CA SER A 159 -9.42 -13.43 2.79
C SER A 159 -10.37 -12.31 3.22
N THR A 160 -11.19 -12.56 4.24
CA THR A 160 -12.13 -11.55 4.79
C THR A 160 -11.38 -10.34 5.34
N ALA A 161 -10.34 -10.56 6.15
CA ALA A 161 -9.53 -9.50 6.73
C ALA A 161 -8.87 -8.61 5.67
N PHE A 162 -8.28 -9.21 4.63
CA PHE A 162 -7.72 -8.45 3.51
C PHE A 162 -8.77 -7.69 2.72
N THR A 163 -9.96 -8.29 2.51
CA THR A 163 -11.01 -7.61 1.76
C THR A 163 -11.60 -6.42 2.55
N ASP A 164 -11.78 -6.57 3.87
CA ASP A 164 -12.26 -5.47 4.73
C ASP A 164 -11.25 -4.31 4.76
N LEU A 165 -9.96 -4.61 4.87
CA LEU A 165 -8.92 -3.60 4.79
C LEU A 165 -8.92 -2.90 3.43
N ALA A 166 -8.97 -3.66 2.34
CA ALA A 166 -8.97 -3.11 0.99
C ALA A 166 -10.13 -2.13 0.75
N ASP A 167 -11.35 -2.49 1.16
CA ASP A 167 -12.51 -1.61 1.04
C ASP A 167 -12.37 -0.33 1.88
N ARG A 168 -11.88 -0.45 3.13
CA ARG A 168 -11.67 0.71 4.02
C ARG A 168 -10.66 1.68 3.41
N LEU A 169 -9.54 1.16 2.89
CA LEU A 169 -8.50 1.96 2.25
C LEU A 169 -9.04 2.65 0.98
N LEU A 170 -9.78 1.93 0.14
CA LEU A 170 -10.35 2.50 -1.08
C LEU A 170 -11.41 3.56 -0.78
N GLU A 171 -12.29 3.31 0.19
CA GLU A 171 -13.29 4.29 0.61
C GLU A 171 -12.64 5.57 1.14
N ARG A 172 -11.56 5.44 1.92
CA ARG A 172 -10.81 6.58 2.41
C ARG A 172 -10.14 7.35 1.27
N ALA A 173 -9.50 6.65 0.32
CA ALA A 173 -8.87 7.26 -0.84
C ALA A 173 -9.86 8.11 -1.64
N LEU A 174 -11.04 7.57 -1.92
CA LEU A 174 -12.10 8.28 -2.66
C LEU A 174 -12.63 9.47 -1.86
N LYS A 175 -12.81 9.34 -0.54
CA LYS A 175 -13.22 10.46 0.31
C LYS A 175 -12.16 11.57 0.26
N THR A 176 -10.89 11.24 0.51
CA THR A 176 -9.82 12.25 0.54
C THR A 176 -9.66 12.93 -0.82
N ALA A 177 -9.67 12.18 -1.93
CA ALA A 177 -9.58 12.75 -3.28
C ALA A 177 -10.74 13.74 -3.57
N ASN A 178 -11.97 13.41 -3.17
CA ASN A 178 -13.13 14.26 -3.38
C ASN A 178 -13.17 15.51 -2.50
N HIS A 179 -12.44 15.54 -1.37
CA HIS A 179 -12.33 16.74 -0.51
C HIS A 179 -11.17 17.66 -0.91
N SER A 180 -10.34 17.23 -1.87
CA SER A 180 -9.20 17.96 -2.42
C SER A 180 -9.47 18.58 -3.79
N ALA A 181 -10.63 18.32 -4.38
CA ALA A 181 -11.14 18.93 -5.62
C ALA A 181 -12.09 20.08 -5.32
#